data_AF-A0AAE5AEG7-F1
#
_entry.id   AF-A0AAE5AEG7-F1
#
_cell.length_a   1.000
_cell.length_b   1.000
_cell.length_c   1.000
_cell.angle_alpha   90.00
_cell.angle_beta   90.00
_cell.angle_gamma   90.00
#
_symmetry.space_group_name_H-M   'P 1'
#
loop_
_entity.id
_entity.type
_entity.pdbx_description
1 polymer ?
#
loop_
_entity_poly.entity_id
_entity_poly.type
_entity_poly.pdbx_seq_one_letter_code
_entity_poly.pdbx_strand_id
1 'polypeptide(L)'
;MNDPSGTGPSGVELTRSQLEAWDTTYLAEAAARWRQLAAESETLFEWHRQNVCAPGGAEWSGDAGEAASERVSADAVVVRRQGDIQREASEIAENGCRDIRLAVGQVLDAITAAEEDGFRVAEDLKVRDTRRIDVTTMATRYTASREHAEDIRWYCERLIQAEIYLGQRLEGKALELAAVRFSV
;
A
#
# COMPACT_ATOMS: atom_id res chain seq x y z
N MET A 1 34.75 0.40 -16.22
CA MET A 1 33.77 -0.47 -16.91
C MET A 1 32.68 -0.78 -15.89
N ASN A 2 31.57 -0.04 -16.00
CA ASN A 2 30.32 -0.05 -15.23
C ASN A 2 30.33 0.14 -13.71
N ASP A 3 30.02 1.38 -13.31
CA ASP A 3 29.27 1.72 -12.10
C ASP A 3 27.88 1.06 -12.10
N PRO A 4 27.38 0.53 -10.97
CA PRO A 4 25.97 0.22 -10.81
C PRO A 4 25.22 1.52 -10.53
N SER A 5 24.65 2.11 -11.57
CA SER A 5 23.79 3.29 -11.48
C SER A 5 22.63 3.04 -10.51
N GLY A 6 22.63 3.79 -9.41
CA GLY A 6 21.47 3.94 -8.56
C GLY A 6 20.27 4.39 -9.38
N THR A 7 19.25 3.55 -9.43
CA THR A 7 17.94 3.90 -9.98
C THR A 7 17.05 4.21 -8.79
N GLY A 8 17.13 5.44 -8.30
CA GLY A 8 15.97 6.05 -7.65
C GLY A 8 14.91 6.30 -8.74
N PRO A 9 13.62 6.05 -8.49
CA PRO A 9 12.58 6.26 -9.49
C PRO A 9 12.51 7.75 -9.83
N SER A 10 13.07 8.10 -10.98
CA SER A 10 12.82 9.38 -11.64
C SER A 10 11.39 9.32 -12.19
N GLY A 11 10.55 10.28 -11.78
CA GLY A 11 9.09 10.25 -11.88
C GLY A 11 8.53 9.74 -13.21
N VAL A 12 7.71 8.70 -13.12
CA VAL A 12 6.74 8.36 -14.17
C VAL A 12 5.70 9.48 -14.15
N GLU A 13 5.65 10.30 -15.20
CA GLU A 13 4.52 11.21 -15.38
C GLU A 13 3.24 10.37 -15.52
N LEU A 14 2.25 10.65 -14.67
CA LEU A 14 0.93 10.00 -14.73
C LEU A 14 0.28 10.24 -16.09
N THR A 15 -0.28 9.19 -16.67
CA THR A 15 -0.99 9.24 -17.95
C THR A 15 -2.45 8.84 -17.79
N ARG A 16 -3.30 9.26 -18.73
CA ARG A 16 -4.72 8.91 -18.73
C ARG A 16 -4.93 7.39 -18.74
N SER A 17 -4.23 6.67 -19.62
CA SER A 17 -4.38 5.21 -19.72
C SER A 17 -3.96 4.50 -18.44
N GLN A 18 -2.94 5.01 -17.73
CA GLN A 18 -2.54 4.47 -16.42
C GLN A 18 -3.61 4.66 -15.35
N LEU A 19 -4.26 5.84 -15.32
CA LEU A 19 -5.35 6.12 -14.37
C LEU A 19 -6.58 5.26 -14.64
N GLU A 20 -6.95 5.08 -15.92
CA GLU A 20 -8.10 4.28 -16.32
C GLU A 20 -7.87 2.77 -16.08
N ALA A 21 -6.64 2.30 -16.20
CA ALA A 21 -6.25 0.90 -15.95
C ALA A 21 -5.75 0.65 -14.52
N TRP A 22 -5.89 1.61 -13.61
CA TRP A 22 -5.27 1.54 -12.29
C TRP A 22 -5.83 0.38 -11.47
N ASP A 23 -4.94 -0.52 -11.04
CA ASP A 23 -5.30 -1.69 -10.26
C ASP A 23 -4.69 -1.64 -8.85
N THR A 24 -5.51 -1.91 -7.84
CA THR A 24 -5.10 -2.02 -6.44
C THR A 24 -5.36 -3.42 -5.86
N THR A 25 -5.73 -4.39 -6.69
CA THR A 25 -6.04 -5.77 -6.28
C THR A 25 -4.87 -6.41 -5.55
N TYR A 26 -3.64 -6.12 -5.98
CA TYR A 26 -2.42 -6.62 -5.32
C TYR A 26 -2.34 -6.23 -3.82
N LEU A 27 -2.83 -5.05 -3.43
CA LEU A 27 -2.85 -4.62 -2.02
C LEU A 27 -3.86 -5.43 -1.20
N ALA A 28 -5.04 -5.68 -1.77
CA ALA A 28 -6.07 -6.47 -1.11
C ALA A 28 -5.63 -7.94 -0.95
N GLU A 29 -5.00 -8.51 -1.98
CA GLU A 29 -4.43 -9.86 -1.93
C GLU A 29 -3.29 -9.96 -0.91
N ALA A 30 -2.40 -8.97 -0.88
CA ALA A 30 -1.32 -8.92 0.12
C ALA A 30 -1.88 -8.86 1.55
N ALA A 31 -2.89 -8.02 1.80
CA ALA A 31 -3.54 -7.94 3.10
C ALA A 31 -4.19 -9.25 3.53
N ALA A 32 -4.92 -9.92 2.64
CA ALA A 32 -5.49 -11.23 2.92
C ALA A 32 -4.41 -12.26 3.26
N ARG A 33 -3.32 -12.28 2.49
CA ARG A 33 -2.19 -13.19 2.69
C ARG A 33 -1.49 -12.97 4.03
N TRP A 34 -1.24 -11.72 4.43
CA TRP A 34 -0.56 -11.44 5.70
C TRP A 34 -1.40 -11.84 6.92
N ARG A 35 -2.72 -11.66 6.88
CA ARG A 35 -3.61 -12.17 7.93
C ARG A 35 -3.59 -13.70 8.02
N GLN A 36 -3.61 -14.36 6.87
CA GLN A 36 -3.52 -15.82 6.81
C GLN A 36 -2.21 -16.32 7.42
N LEU A 37 -1.08 -15.73 7.00
CA LEU A 37 0.25 -16.10 7.53
C LEU A 37 0.36 -15.88 9.04
N ALA A 38 -0.21 -14.80 9.58
CA ALA A 38 -0.24 -14.55 11.02
C ALA A 38 -0.98 -15.67 11.77
N ALA A 39 -2.19 -16.01 11.32
CA ALA A 39 -3.01 -17.04 11.95
C ALA A 39 -2.39 -18.45 11.85
N GLU A 40 -1.81 -18.78 10.69
CA GLU A 40 -1.12 -20.05 10.49
C GLU A 40 0.13 -20.17 11.36
N SER A 41 0.93 -19.10 11.45
CA SER A 41 2.13 -19.05 12.30
C SER A 41 1.80 -19.27 13.77
N GLU A 42 0.79 -18.56 14.28
CA GLU A 42 0.34 -18.72 15.68
C GLU A 42 -0.19 -20.14 15.96
N THR A 43 -0.94 -20.72 15.03
CA THR A 43 -1.48 -22.08 15.16
C THR A 43 -0.37 -23.12 15.18
N LEU A 44 0.56 -23.06 14.22
CA LEU A 44 1.69 -23.98 14.14
C LEU A 44 2.59 -23.87 15.36
N PHE A 45 2.79 -22.65 15.88
CA PHE A 45 3.61 -22.45 17.06
C PHE A 45 2.93 -22.97 18.34
N GLU A 46 1.61 -22.85 18.45
CA GLU A 46 0.88 -23.45 19.58
C GLU A 46 0.99 -24.98 19.56
N TRP A 47 0.95 -25.61 18.38
CA TRP A 47 1.20 -27.05 18.26
C TRP A 47 2.64 -27.40 18.66
N HIS A 48 3.62 -26.59 18.24
CA HIS A 48 5.01 -26.76 18.65
C HIS A 48 5.15 -26.69 20.19
N ARG A 49 4.53 -25.68 20.82
CA ARG A 49 4.53 -25.51 22.27
C ARG A 49 3.96 -26.73 22.99
N GLN A 50 2.84 -27.27 22.53
CA GLN A 50 2.23 -28.47 23.10
C GLN A 50 3.16 -29.69 23.00
N ASN A 51 3.83 -29.86 21.86
CA ASN A 51 4.79 -30.95 21.67
C ASN A 51 6.05 -30.80 22.55
N VAL A 52 6.48 -29.58 22.85
CA VAL A 52 7.60 -29.30 23.76
C VAL A 52 7.23 -29.61 25.21
N CYS A 53 6.04 -29.21 25.66
CA CYS A 53 5.59 -29.43 27.04
C CYS A 53 5.17 -30.89 27.31
N ALA A 54 4.69 -31.60 26.30
CA ALA A 54 4.21 -32.98 26.43
C ALA A 54 4.72 -33.90 25.30
N PRO A 55 6.04 -34.15 25.21
CA PRO A 55 6.61 -35.00 24.17
C PRO A 55 6.03 -36.42 24.27
N GLY A 56 5.46 -36.91 23.17
CA GLY A 56 4.81 -38.23 23.15
C GLY A 56 3.49 -38.30 23.92
N GLY A 57 2.91 -37.16 24.31
CA GLY A 57 1.61 -37.07 24.98
C GLY A 57 1.66 -37.17 26.51
N ALA A 58 2.85 -37.26 27.10
CA ALA A 58 3.05 -37.20 28.55
C ALA A 58 3.78 -35.92 28.92
N GLU A 59 3.32 -35.25 29.97
CA GLU A 59 3.96 -34.03 30.49
C GLU A 59 5.42 -34.30 30.85
N TRP A 60 6.31 -33.47 30.30
CA TRP A 60 7.73 -33.55 30.60
C TRP A 60 8.05 -32.70 31.84
N SER A 61 8.22 -33.39 32.97
CA SER A 61 8.49 -32.77 34.27
C SER A 61 9.98 -32.74 34.63
N GLY A 62 10.32 -31.91 35.63
CA GLY A 62 11.68 -31.65 36.12
C GLY A 62 12.32 -30.42 35.48
N ASP A 63 13.46 -30.00 36.03
CA ASP A 63 14.14 -28.73 35.68
C ASP A 63 14.34 -28.51 34.17
N ALA A 64 14.64 -29.58 33.43
CA ALA A 64 14.82 -29.51 31.99
C ALA A 64 13.50 -29.25 31.22
N GLY A 65 12.40 -29.83 31.69
CA GLY A 65 11.06 -29.59 31.13
C GLY A 65 10.54 -28.19 31.48
N GLU A 66 10.80 -27.71 32.70
CA GLU A 66 10.48 -26.34 33.12
C GLU A 66 11.24 -25.30 32.27
N ALA A 67 12.55 -25.50 32.10
CA ALA A 67 13.37 -24.62 31.25
C ALA A 67 12.94 -24.64 29.78
N ALA A 68 12.52 -25.79 29.26
CA ALA A 68 11.98 -25.90 27.90
C ALA A 68 10.63 -25.17 27.77
N SER A 69 9.74 -25.32 28.76
CA SER A 69 8.45 -24.65 28.85
C SER A 69 8.60 -23.12 28.92
N GLU A 70 9.56 -22.63 29.71
CA GLU A 70 9.88 -21.21 29.81
C GLU A 70 10.37 -20.65 28.47
N ARG A 71 11.32 -21.34 27.82
CA ARG A 71 11.85 -20.93 26.51
C ARG A 71 10.77 -20.87 25.44
N VAL A 72 9.95 -21.91 25.30
CA VAL A 72 8.90 -21.94 24.28
C VAL A 72 7.79 -20.91 24.57
N SER A 73 7.58 -20.57 25.84
CA SER A 73 6.67 -19.48 26.23
C SER A 73 7.22 -18.11 25.82
N ALA A 74 8.54 -17.88 25.96
CA ALA A 74 9.19 -16.67 25.47
C ALA A 74 9.11 -16.56 23.94
N ASP A 75 9.37 -17.66 23.23
CA ASP A 75 9.26 -17.71 21.76
C ASP A 75 7.82 -17.49 21.28
N ALA A 76 6.81 -17.92 22.04
CA ALA A 76 5.40 -17.65 21.73
C ALA A 76 5.07 -16.14 21.74
N VAL A 77 5.72 -15.36 22.60
CA VAL A 77 5.58 -13.89 22.61
C VAL A 77 6.13 -13.29 21.32
N VAL A 78 7.25 -13.80 20.83
CA VAL A 78 7.87 -13.37 19.56
C VAL A 78 6.93 -13.64 18.38
N VAL A 79 6.35 -14.85 18.30
CA VAL A 79 5.42 -15.22 17.22
C VAL A 79 4.16 -14.36 17.24
N ARG A 80 3.57 -14.13 18.42
CA ARG A 80 2.40 -13.24 18.55
C ARG A 80 2.72 -11.83 18.06
N ARG A 81 3.88 -11.29 18.44
CA ARG A 81 4.32 -9.97 17.98
C ARG A 81 4.49 -9.92 16.46
N GLN A 82 5.03 -10.96 15.84
CA GLN A 82 5.11 -11.05 14.37
C GLN A 82 3.71 -11.04 13.75
N GLY A 83 2.78 -11.81 14.31
CA GLY A 83 1.38 -11.85 13.87
C GLY A 83 0.66 -10.51 13.98
N ASP A 84 0.89 -9.77 15.07
CA ASP A 84 0.35 -8.42 15.26
C ASP A 84 0.84 -7.46 14.17
N ILE A 85 2.15 -7.43 13.89
CA ILE A 85 2.73 -6.58 12.84
C ILE A 85 2.15 -6.93 11.45
N GLN A 86 1.97 -8.22 11.17
CA GLN A 86 1.36 -8.68 9.91
C GLN A 86 -0.11 -8.25 9.79
N ARG A 87 -0.89 -8.31 10.88
CA ARG A 87 -2.27 -7.81 10.91
C ARG A 87 -2.33 -6.30 10.69
N GLU A 88 -1.46 -5.54 11.35
CA GLU A 88 -1.37 -4.08 11.15
C GLU A 88 -0.96 -3.72 9.72
N ALA A 89 0.00 -4.43 9.13
CA ALA A 89 0.36 -4.26 7.72
C ALA A 89 -0.84 -4.52 6.78
N SER A 90 -1.64 -5.54 7.11
CA SER A 90 -2.86 -5.88 6.36
C SER A 90 -3.89 -4.75 6.39
N GLU A 91 -4.13 -4.18 7.56
CA GLU A 91 -5.02 -3.03 7.73
C GLU A 91 -4.52 -1.81 6.95
N ILE A 92 -3.21 -1.54 6.99
CA ILE A 92 -2.58 -0.47 6.21
C ILE A 92 -2.82 -0.66 4.71
N ALA A 93 -2.60 -1.87 4.19
CA ALA A 93 -2.79 -2.17 2.77
C ALA A 93 -4.27 -2.06 2.34
N GLU A 94 -5.22 -2.53 3.15
CA GLU A 94 -6.64 -2.40 2.83
C GLU A 94 -7.14 -0.96 2.85
N ASN A 95 -6.71 -0.19 3.85
CA ASN A 95 -7.04 1.23 3.93
C ASN A 95 -6.42 1.98 2.74
N GLY A 96 -5.14 1.73 2.45
CA GLY A 96 -4.44 2.30 1.31
C GLY A 96 -5.09 1.95 -0.04
N CYS A 97 -5.57 0.72 -0.22
CA CYS A 97 -6.33 0.33 -1.41
C CYS A 97 -7.57 1.20 -1.61
N ARG A 98 -8.33 1.48 -0.54
CA ARG A 98 -9.51 2.34 -0.64
C ARG A 98 -9.13 3.80 -0.91
N ASP A 99 -8.10 4.30 -0.24
CA ASP A 99 -7.64 5.68 -0.39
C ASP A 99 -7.10 5.95 -1.80
N ILE A 100 -6.33 5.02 -2.38
CA ILE A 100 -5.82 5.11 -3.75
C ILE A 100 -6.97 5.06 -4.75
N ARG A 101 -7.94 4.14 -4.61
CA ARG A 101 -9.11 4.09 -5.50
C ARG A 101 -9.91 5.39 -5.48
N LEU A 102 -10.09 5.97 -4.29
CA LEU A 102 -10.76 7.26 -4.15
C LEU A 102 -9.97 8.38 -4.85
N ALA A 103 -8.64 8.43 -4.65
CA ALA A 103 -7.79 9.43 -5.27
C ALA A 103 -7.75 9.31 -6.81
N VAL A 104 -7.66 8.09 -7.35
CA VAL A 104 -7.77 7.84 -8.80
C VAL A 104 -9.13 8.31 -9.33
N GLY A 105 -10.22 7.96 -8.64
CA GLY A 105 -11.56 8.41 -8.99
C GLY A 105 -11.66 9.93 -9.08
N GLN A 106 -11.08 10.65 -8.11
CA GLN A 106 -11.06 12.12 -8.12
C GLN A 106 -10.31 12.72 -9.32
N VAL A 107 -9.22 12.09 -9.77
CA VAL A 107 -8.51 12.52 -10.98
C VAL A 107 -9.41 12.30 -12.22
N LEU A 108 -10.03 11.13 -12.33
CA LEU A 108 -10.92 10.79 -13.45
C LEU A 108 -12.17 11.68 -13.48
N ASP A 109 -12.71 12.04 -12.33
CA ASP A 109 -13.84 12.98 -12.20
C ASP A 109 -13.42 14.39 -12.66
N ALA A 110 -12.23 14.86 -12.30
CA ALA A 110 -11.71 16.15 -12.76
C ALA A 110 -11.47 16.18 -14.28
N ILE A 111 -10.99 15.07 -14.85
CA ILE A 111 -10.89 14.89 -16.31
C ILE A 111 -12.28 14.98 -16.94
N THR A 112 -13.25 14.24 -16.40
CA THR A 112 -14.63 14.23 -16.90
C THR A 112 -15.25 15.62 -16.86
N ALA A 113 -15.09 16.37 -15.76
CA ALA A 113 -15.58 17.74 -15.64
C ALA A 113 -14.99 18.67 -16.72
N ALA A 114 -13.69 18.59 -16.99
CA ALA A 114 -13.07 19.36 -18.07
C ALA A 114 -13.62 18.99 -19.46
N GLU A 115 -13.90 17.70 -19.69
CA GLU A 115 -14.47 17.21 -20.95
C GLU A 115 -15.95 17.63 -21.13
N GLU A 116 -16.73 17.63 -20.05
CA GLU A 116 -18.11 18.13 -20.04
C GLU A 116 -18.17 19.65 -20.32
N ASP A 117 -17.20 20.42 -19.85
CA ASP A 117 -17.02 21.83 -20.19
C ASP A 117 -16.48 22.07 -21.61
N GLY A 118 -16.31 20.99 -22.39
CA GLY A 118 -15.93 21.01 -23.79
C GLY A 118 -14.46 21.35 -24.02
N PHE A 119 -13.60 21.01 -23.05
CA PHE A 119 -12.17 20.88 -23.29
C PHE A 119 -11.83 19.43 -23.65
N ARG A 120 -10.63 19.20 -24.15
CA ARG A 120 -10.08 17.86 -24.38
C ARG A 120 -8.89 17.64 -23.48
N VAL A 121 -8.90 16.54 -22.74
CA VAL A 121 -7.75 16.11 -21.93
C VAL A 121 -6.96 15.06 -22.71
N ALA A 122 -5.67 15.31 -22.92
CA ALA A 122 -4.78 14.42 -23.64
C ALA A 122 -4.20 13.31 -22.75
N GLU A 123 -3.41 12.41 -23.33
CA GLU A 123 -2.77 11.30 -22.61
C GLU A 123 -1.84 11.77 -21.49
N ASP A 124 -1.16 12.90 -21.71
CA ASP A 124 -0.29 13.58 -20.75
C ASP A 124 -1.06 14.52 -19.79
N LEU A 125 -2.38 14.34 -19.70
CA LEU A 125 -3.30 15.08 -18.82
C LEU A 125 -3.37 16.59 -19.11
N LYS A 126 -2.83 17.04 -20.25
CA LYS A 126 -2.95 18.45 -20.65
C LYS A 126 -4.34 18.74 -21.18
N VAL A 127 -4.91 19.83 -20.67
CA VAL A 127 -6.20 20.38 -21.09
C VAL A 127 -6.02 21.29 -22.30
N ARG A 128 -6.81 21.07 -23.35
CA ARG A 128 -6.83 21.92 -24.55
C ARG A 128 -8.25 22.28 -24.95
N ASP A 129 -8.46 23.54 -25.31
CA ASP A 129 -9.70 23.96 -25.95
C ASP A 129 -9.73 23.48 -27.41
N THR A 130 -10.77 22.74 -27.78
CA THR A 130 -11.00 22.27 -29.16
C THR A 130 -12.12 23.02 -29.87
N ARG A 131 -12.76 24.01 -29.22
CA ARG A 131 -13.80 24.84 -29.84
C ARG A 131 -13.19 25.80 -30.85
N ARG A 132 -14.03 26.24 -31.79
CA ARG A 132 -13.65 27.31 -32.72
C ARG A 132 -13.39 28.60 -31.92
N ILE A 133 -12.29 29.27 -32.23
CA ILE A 133 -11.90 30.52 -31.55
C ILE A 133 -12.99 31.58 -31.73
N ASP A 134 -13.47 32.09 -30.62
CA ASP A 134 -14.33 33.27 -30.52
C ASP A 134 -13.65 34.30 -29.60
N VAL A 135 -13.23 35.42 -30.18
CA VAL A 135 -12.50 36.49 -29.48
C VAL A 135 -13.28 37.08 -28.31
N THR A 136 -14.61 36.99 -28.30
CA THR A 136 -15.45 37.52 -27.22
C THR A 136 -15.42 36.64 -25.96
N THR A 137 -15.15 35.34 -26.11
CA THR A 137 -15.14 34.36 -25.02
C THR A 137 -13.74 33.81 -24.74
N MET A 138 -12.75 34.14 -25.58
CA MET A 138 -11.40 33.59 -25.55
C MET A 138 -10.70 33.74 -24.19
N ALA A 139 -10.80 34.92 -23.56
CA ALA A 139 -10.19 35.15 -22.25
C ALA A 139 -10.80 34.25 -21.17
N THR A 140 -12.13 34.14 -21.14
CA THR A 140 -12.86 33.28 -20.18
C THR A 140 -12.51 31.80 -20.41
N ARG A 141 -12.50 31.34 -21.66
CA ARG A 141 -12.13 29.97 -22.01
C ARG A 141 -10.68 29.65 -21.65
N TYR A 142 -9.76 30.59 -21.84
CA TYR A 142 -8.37 30.43 -21.45
C TYR A 142 -8.23 30.28 -19.93
N THR A 143 -8.92 31.10 -19.14
CA THR A 143 -8.95 30.97 -17.68
C THR A 143 -9.53 29.63 -17.24
N ALA A 144 -10.70 29.24 -17.75
CA ALA A 144 -11.33 27.96 -17.41
C ALA A 144 -10.44 26.75 -17.78
N SER A 145 -9.77 26.78 -18.94
CA SER A 145 -8.81 25.74 -19.32
C SER A 145 -7.66 25.60 -18.32
N ARG A 146 -7.20 26.70 -17.72
CA ARG A 146 -6.14 26.68 -16.71
C ARG A 146 -6.64 26.16 -15.38
N GLU A 147 -7.84 26.55 -14.96
CA GLU A 147 -8.48 26.07 -13.74
C GLU A 147 -8.62 24.54 -13.78
N HIS A 148 -9.18 23.97 -14.86
CA HIS A 148 -9.25 22.51 -15.01
C HIS A 148 -7.88 21.83 -15.03
N ALA A 149 -6.88 22.44 -15.68
CA ALA A 149 -5.53 21.90 -15.68
C ALA A 149 -4.90 21.91 -14.28
N GLU A 150 -5.18 22.93 -13.49
CA GLU A 150 -4.73 23.05 -12.10
C GLU A 150 -5.44 22.06 -11.19
N ASP A 151 -6.75 21.84 -11.36
CA ASP A 151 -7.51 20.83 -10.63
C ASP A 151 -6.99 19.41 -10.90
N ILE A 152 -6.84 19.04 -12.18
CA ILE A 152 -6.31 17.72 -12.57
C ILE A 152 -4.90 17.53 -11.97
N ARG A 153 -4.03 18.54 -12.07
CA ARG A 153 -2.68 18.50 -11.47
C ARG A 153 -2.76 18.31 -9.96
N TRP A 154 -3.64 19.03 -9.27
CA TRP A 154 -3.80 18.95 -7.83
C TRP A 154 -4.23 17.55 -7.37
N TYR A 155 -5.22 16.95 -8.05
CA TYR A 155 -5.65 15.59 -7.74
C TYR A 155 -4.57 14.55 -8.06
N CYS A 156 -3.79 14.74 -9.13
CA CYS A 156 -2.65 13.88 -9.44
C CYS A 156 -1.57 13.94 -8.34
N GLU A 157 -1.24 15.15 -7.88
CA GLU A 157 -0.29 15.33 -6.76
C GLU A 157 -0.80 14.63 -5.49
N ARG A 158 -2.09 14.77 -5.19
CA ARG A 158 -2.72 14.11 -4.04
C ARG A 158 -2.67 12.58 -4.15
N LEU A 159 -2.90 12.02 -5.34
CA LEU A 159 -2.75 10.58 -5.60
C LEU A 159 -1.32 10.12 -5.34
N ILE A 160 -0.32 10.81 -5.90
CA ILE A 160 1.10 10.49 -5.70
C ILE A 160 1.47 10.54 -4.22
N GLN A 161 1.00 11.55 -3.48
CA GLN A 161 1.26 11.63 -2.04
C GLN A 161 0.62 10.47 -1.27
N ALA A 162 -0.59 10.05 -1.64
CA ALA A 162 -1.25 8.90 -1.02
C ALA A 162 -0.45 7.60 -1.25
N GLU A 163 0.07 7.38 -2.46
CA GLU A 163 0.93 6.24 -2.77
C GLU A 163 2.23 6.24 -1.98
N ILE A 164 2.94 7.38 -1.95
CA ILE A 164 4.20 7.53 -1.21
C ILE A 164 3.96 7.23 0.27
N TYR A 165 2.91 7.81 0.85
CA TYR A 165 2.57 7.60 2.26
C TYR A 165 2.23 6.14 2.56
N LEU A 166 1.46 5.47 1.68
CA LEU A 166 1.18 4.04 1.82
C LEU A 166 2.46 3.22 1.78
N GLY A 167 3.33 3.45 0.78
CA GLY A 167 4.61 2.75 0.63
C GLY A 167 5.49 2.86 1.87
N GLN A 168 5.65 4.08 2.39
CA GLN A 168 6.43 4.34 3.61
C GLN A 168 5.89 3.59 4.83
N ARG A 169 4.56 3.51 5.00
CA ARG A 169 3.96 2.78 6.12
C ARG A 169 4.17 1.28 6.01
N LEU A 170 4.01 0.72 4.81
CA LEU A 170 4.24 -0.71 4.56
C LEU A 170 5.72 -1.06 4.74
N GLU A 171 6.63 -0.22 4.25
CA GLU A 171 8.08 -0.38 4.47
C GLU A 171 8.42 -0.33 5.97
N GLY A 172 7.83 0.61 6.71
CA GLY A 172 7.98 0.68 8.17
C GLY A 172 7.58 -0.60 8.88
N LYS A 173 6.45 -1.22 8.48
CA LYS A 173 6.02 -2.51 9.02
C LYS A 173 6.93 -3.66 8.63
N ALA A 174 7.44 -3.67 7.40
CA ALA A 174 8.41 -4.66 6.96
C ALA A 174 9.71 -4.59 7.77
N LEU A 175 10.21 -3.38 8.06
CA LEU A 175 11.38 -3.17 8.91
C LEU A 175 11.11 -3.60 10.36
N GLU A 176 9.93 -3.26 10.90
CA GLU A 176 9.53 -3.69 12.24
C GLU A 176 9.50 -5.22 12.35
N LEU A 177 8.92 -5.90 11.35
CA LEU A 177 8.87 -7.36 11.30
C LEU A 177 10.28 -7.97 11.21
N ALA A 178 11.18 -7.40 10.41
CA ALA A 178 12.56 -7.85 10.26
C ALA A 178 13.40 -7.70 11.54
N ALA A 179 13.01 -6.78 12.42
CA ALA A 179 13.63 -6.58 13.73
C ALA A 179 13.14 -7.59 14.78
N VAL A 180 12.02 -8.29 14.56
CA VAL A 180 11.50 -9.29 15.49
C VAL A 180 12.30 -10.59 15.37
N ARG A 181 13.00 -10.98 16.43
CA ARG A 181 13.84 -12.18 16.48
C ARG A 181 13.62 -12.98 17.76
N PHE A 182 13.82 -14.28 17.66
CA PHE A 182 13.93 -15.17 18.81
C PHE A 182 15.20 -14.86 19.59
N SER A 183 15.12 -14.89 20.93
CA SER A 183 16.29 -14.80 21.79
C SER A 183 17.06 -16.12 21.73
N VAL A 184 18.36 -16.04 21.41
CA VAL A 184 19.29 -17.18 21.41
C VAL A 184 19.93 -17.34 22.78
#